data_AF-A0A7X8K468-F1
#
_entry.id   AF-A0A7X8K468-F1
#
_cell.length_a   1.000
_cell.length_b   1.000
_cell.length_c   1.000
_cell.angle_alpha   90.00
_cell.angle_beta   90.00
_cell.angle_gamma   90.00
#
_symmetry.space_group_name_H-M   'P 1'
#
loop_
_entity.id
_entity.type
_entity.pdbx_description
1 polymer ?
#
loop_
_entity_poly.entity_id
_entity_poly.type
_entity_poly.pdbx_seq_one_letter_code
_entity_poly.pdbx_strand_id
1 'polypeptide(L)'
;MTPSKLYLERLEKVKKTIALENDRPTTCYMGIATPAAHMGVTMAEFANNPDVNLDVSLGYINEINKITPVDCLNRALGGGKSNVGLAMLWLSKTQMPGRELPENSLWQVVEKKVMEDEDYDLVIEKGYDAFMEKMLPKVIDLKEI
;
A
#
# COMPACT_ATOMS: atom_id res chain seq x y z
N MET A 1 21.88 10.04 -8.63
CA MET A 1 22.21 8.61 -8.58
C MET A 1 21.84 8.01 -9.93
N THR A 2 22.77 7.34 -10.62
CA THR A 2 22.47 6.73 -11.94
C THR A 2 21.67 5.44 -11.73
N PRO A 3 20.54 5.23 -12.43
CA PRO A 3 19.77 4.00 -12.29
C PRO A 3 20.58 2.75 -12.68
N SER A 4 20.32 1.62 -12.02
CA SER A 4 21.01 0.37 -12.34
C SER A 4 20.61 -0.14 -13.74
N LYS A 5 21.50 -0.91 -14.38
CA LYS A 5 21.21 -1.55 -15.67
C LYS A 5 19.94 -2.41 -15.61
N LEU A 6 19.79 -3.22 -14.55
CA LEU A 6 18.61 -4.06 -14.34
C LEU A 6 17.32 -3.23 -14.22
N TYR A 7 17.37 -2.08 -13.55
CA TYR A 7 16.22 -1.18 -13.45
C TYR A 7 15.81 -0.68 -14.84
N LEU A 8 16.77 -0.22 -15.65
CA LEU A 8 16.47 0.31 -17.00
C LEU A 8 15.88 -0.77 -17.91
N GLU A 9 16.41 -2.00 -17.86
CA GLU A 9 15.90 -3.14 -18.62
C GLU A 9 14.45 -3.50 -18.24
N ARG A 10 14.15 -3.53 -16.93
CA ARG A 10 12.79 -3.80 -16.43
C ARG A 10 11.82 -2.67 -16.74
N LEU A 11 12.27 -1.42 -16.61
CA LEU A 11 11.48 -0.25 -16.97
C LEU A 11 11.07 -0.28 -18.45
N GLU A 12 12.01 -0.58 -19.33
CA GLU A 12 11.74 -0.70 -20.76
C GLU A 12 10.73 -1.82 -21.05
N LYS A 13 10.89 -2.98 -20.41
CA LYS A 13 9.93 -4.09 -20.53
C LYS A 13 8.50 -3.68 -20.12
N VAL A 14 8.36 -2.97 -19.00
CA VAL A 14 7.06 -2.46 -18.53
C VAL A 14 6.48 -1.46 -19.53
N LYS A 15 7.28 -0.52 -20.04
CA LYS A 15 6.83 0.46 -21.04
C LYS A 15 6.30 -0.20 -22.31
N LYS A 16 7.05 -1.17 -22.85
CA LYS A 16 6.60 -1.96 -24.01
C LYS A 16 5.30 -2.70 -23.73
N THR A 17 5.14 -3.26 -22.53
CA THR A 17 3.89 -3.94 -22.16
C THR A 17 2.71 -2.98 -22.12
N ILE A 18 2.89 -1.78 -21.58
CA ILE A 18 1.84 -0.74 -21.57
C ILE A 18 1.48 -0.33 -23.00
N ALA A 19 2.48 -0.28 -23.90
CA ALA A 19 2.30 0.02 -25.32
C ALA A 19 1.79 -1.17 -26.16
N LEU A 20 1.55 -2.33 -25.56
CA LEU A 20 1.17 -3.57 -26.25
C LEU A 20 2.22 -4.09 -27.25
N GLU A 21 3.50 -3.79 -27.01
CA GLU A 21 4.67 -4.18 -27.81
C GLU A 21 5.44 -5.35 -27.17
N ASN A 22 4.84 -6.07 -26.24
CA ASN A 22 5.48 -7.15 -25.50
C ASN A 22 5.22 -8.52 -26.13
N ASP A 23 6.27 -9.32 -26.31
CA ASP A 23 6.14 -10.69 -26.82
C ASP A 23 5.49 -11.66 -25.82
N ARG A 24 5.54 -11.31 -24.53
CA ARG A 24 4.96 -12.11 -23.42
C ARG A 24 4.46 -11.20 -22.30
N PRO A 25 3.49 -11.66 -21.47
CA PRO A 25 3.03 -10.88 -20.32
C PRO A 25 4.18 -10.46 -19.39
N THR A 26 4.11 -9.24 -18.89
CA THR A 26 4.99 -8.74 -17.83
C THR A 26 4.36 -9.02 -16.48
N THR A 27 5.16 -9.54 -15.56
CA THR A 27 4.71 -9.93 -14.23
C THR A 27 4.92 -8.79 -13.24
N CYS A 28 3.85 -8.42 -12.54
CA CYS A 28 3.89 -7.36 -11.55
C CYS A 28 3.48 -7.92 -10.20
N TYR A 29 4.38 -7.89 -9.21
CA TYR A 29 4.01 -8.32 -7.87
C TYR A 29 3.16 -7.25 -7.18
N MET A 30 2.02 -7.68 -6.66
CA MET A 30 1.11 -6.87 -5.85
C MET A 30 0.66 -7.71 -4.65
N GLY A 31 1.12 -7.34 -3.46
CA GLY A 31 0.74 -8.04 -2.23
C GLY A 31 1.45 -7.45 -1.03
N ILE A 32 0.67 -7.12 0.00
CA ILE A 32 1.18 -6.45 1.21
C ILE A 32 0.94 -7.24 2.50
N ALA A 33 0.08 -8.26 2.50
CA ALA A 33 -0.26 -9.03 3.70
C ALA A 33 0.48 -10.38 3.78
N THR A 34 0.68 -11.05 2.65
CA THR A 34 1.30 -12.38 2.59
C THR A 34 2.76 -12.45 3.09
N PRO A 35 3.63 -11.45 2.83
CA PRO A 35 5.04 -11.55 3.21
C PRO A 35 5.26 -11.82 4.71
N ALA A 36 4.51 -11.15 5.59
CA ALA A 36 4.65 -11.32 7.04
C ALA A 36 4.41 -12.78 7.47
N ALA A 37 3.26 -13.33 7.08
CA ALA A 37 2.89 -14.69 7.44
C ALA A 37 3.84 -15.74 6.86
N HIS A 38 4.26 -15.57 5.58
CA HIS A 38 5.18 -16.49 4.91
C HIS A 38 6.58 -16.47 5.54
N MET A 39 7.07 -15.27 5.90
CA MET A 39 8.40 -15.09 6.46
C MET A 39 8.45 -15.27 8.00
N GLY A 40 7.33 -15.64 8.63
CA GLY A 40 7.27 -15.91 10.07
C GLY A 40 7.38 -14.68 10.97
N VAL A 41 6.97 -13.51 10.47
CA VAL A 41 6.94 -12.24 11.22
C VAL A 41 5.50 -11.88 11.57
N THR A 42 5.28 -11.32 12.77
CA THR A 42 3.93 -10.91 13.17
C THR A 42 3.43 -9.77 12.28
N MET A 43 2.12 -9.70 12.04
CA MET A 43 1.56 -8.59 11.27
C MET A 43 1.74 -7.25 12.01
N ALA A 44 1.75 -7.25 13.34
CA ALA A 44 2.05 -6.08 14.15
C ALA A 44 3.45 -5.51 13.89
N GLU A 45 4.49 -6.35 13.92
CA GLU A 45 5.86 -5.91 13.60
C GLU A 45 5.95 -5.46 12.14
N PHE A 46 5.41 -6.23 11.21
CA PHE A 46 5.47 -5.92 9.79
C PHE A 46 4.72 -4.63 9.41
N ALA A 47 3.60 -4.32 10.06
CA ALA A 47 2.78 -3.15 9.74
C ALA A 47 3.24 -1.86 10.44
N ASN A 48 3.92 -1.97 11.59
CA ASN A 48 4.32 -0.82 12.41
C ASN A 48 5.83 -0.55 12.40
N ASN A 49 6.66 -1.43 11.81
CA ASN A 49 8.11 -1.22 11.66
C ASN A 49 8.52 -1.17 10.17
N PRO A 50 8.90 0.03 9.66
CA PRO A 50 9.31 0.22 8.27
C PRO A 50 10.46 -0.66 7.78
N ASP A 51 11.45 -0.89 8.63
CA ASP A 51 12.65 -1.65 8.27
C ASP A 51 12.29 -3.14 8.13
N VAL A 52 11.53 -3.66 9.10
CA VAL A 52 10.99 -5.03 9.05
C VAL A 52 10.10 -5.22 7.82
N ASN A 53 9.23 -4.25 7.53
CA ASN A 53 8.37 -4.29 6.35
C ASN A 53 9.17 -4.45 5.05
N LEU A 54 10.20 -3.62 4.88
CA LEU A 54 11.03 -3.60 3.70
C LEU A 54 11.82 -4.91 3.55
N ASP A 55 12.50 -5.34 4.61
CA ASP A 55 13.33 -6.55 4.60
C ASP A 55 12.51 -7.81 4.32
N VAL A 56 11.38 -7.96 5.02
CA VAL A 56 10.46 -9.10 4.83
C VAL A 56 9.86 -9.10 3.43
N SER A 57 9.45 -7.94 2.91
CA SER A 57 8.86 -7.84 1.57
C SER A 57 9.88 -8.19 0.48
N LEU A 58 11.09 -7.63 0.57
CA LEU A 58 12.16 -7.92 -0.39
C LEU A 58 12.60 -9.38 -0.32
N GLY A 59 12.72 -9.95 0.89
CA GLY A 59 13.00 -11.36 1.09
C GLY A 59 12.00 -12.25 0.38
N TYR A 60 10.70 -12.04 0.64
CA TYR A 60 9.61 -12.79 0.03
C TYR A 60 9.59 -12.66 -1.51
N ILE A 61 9.71 -11.44 -2.04
CA ILE A 61 9.73 -11.19 -3.49
C ILE A 61 10.94 -11.85 -4.15
N ASN A 62 12.09 -11.87 -3.49
CA ASN A 62 13.28 -12.55 -3.98
C ASN A 62 13.09 -14.07 -4.01
N GLU A 63 12.32 -14.66 -3.08
CA GLU A 63 11.95 -16.08 -3.14
C GLU A 63 11.06 -16.38 -4.35
N ILE A 64 10.03 -15.55 -4.60
CA ILE A 64 9.18 -15.68 -5.80
C ILE A 64 10.03 -15.57 -7.06
N ASN A 65 10.91 -14.55 -7.12
CA ASN A 65 11.74 -14.27 -8.28
C ASN A 65 12.75 -15.39 -8.63
N LYS A 66 13.05 -16.30 -7.68
CA LYS A 66 13.84 -17.52 -7.95
C LYS A 66 13.03 -18.61 -8.68
N ILE A 67 11.70 -18.60 -8.55
CA ILE A 67 10.79 -19.59 -9.14
C ILE A 67 10.23 -19.09 -10.47
N THR A 68 9.76 -17.85 -10.49
CA THR A 68 9.21 -17.18 -11.67
C THR A 68 9.65 -15.72 -11.67
N PRO A 69 9.99 -15.12 -12.83
CA PRO A 69 10.38 -13.72 -12.88
C PRO A 69 9.33 -12.81 -12.21
N VAL A 70 9.80 -11.82 -11.46
CA VAL A 70 9.03 -10.66 -11.01
C VAL A 70 9.62 -9.43 -11.70
N ASP A 71 8.95 -8.95 -12.74
CA ASP A 71 9.47 -7.91 -13.62
C ASP A 71 9.31 -6.51 -13.04
N CYS A 72 8.23 -6.27 -12.30
CA CYS A 72 7.97 -5.00 -11.63
C CYS A 72 7.14 -5.18 -10.35
N LEU A 73 7.00 -4.07 -9.62
CA LEU A 73 6.24 -3.97 -8.40
C LEU A 73 5.12 -2.96 -8.62
N ASN A 74 3.89 -3.31 -8.26
CA ASN A 74 2.73 -2.44 -8.49
C ASN A 74 2.74 -1.23 -7.54
N ARG A 75 3.28 -1.42 -6.35
CA ARG A 75 3.40 -0.41 -5.30
C ARG A 75 4.84 -0.40 -4.81
N ALA A 76 5.34 0.80 -4.46
CA ALA A 76 6.61 0.90 -3.76
C ALA A 76 6.56 0.05 -2.47
N LEU A 77 7.63 -0.71 -2.24
CA LEU A 77 7.83 -1.44 -0.99
C LEU A 77 8.34 -0.46 0.06
N GLY A 78 7.84 -0.59 1.28
CA GLY A 78 8.46 0.02 2.46
C GLY A 78 7.60 1.08 3.16
N GLY A 79 7.44 0.86 4.47
CA GLY A 79 7.55 1.87 5.52
C GLY A 79 6.47 2.92 5.69
N GLY A 80 5.55 3.06 4.72
CA GLY A 80 4.39 3.91 4.90
C GLY A 80 3.53 3.41 6.06
N LYS A 81 3.12 4.33 6.94
CA LYS A 81 2.12 4.03 7.98
C LYS A 81 0.83 3.55 7.32
N SER A 82 0.60 2.24 7.39
CA SER A 82 -0.50 1.59 6.66
C SER A 82 -1.86 2.13 7.08
N ASN A 83 -2.05 2.49 8.35
CA ASN A 83 -3.24 3.19 8.85
C ASN A 83 -3.49 4.52 8.12
N VAL A 84 -2.46 5.31 7.85
CA VAL A 84 -2.58 6.60 7.15
C VAL A 84 -2.86 6.36 5.66
N GLY A 85 -2.07 5.49 5.02
CA GLY A 85 -2.22 5.19 3.59
C GLY A 85 -3.58 4.58 3.24
N LEU A 86 -4.09 3.66 4.07
CA LEU A 86 -5.39 3.04 3.88
C LEU A 86 -6.54 3.99 4.21
N ALA A 87 -6.40 4.83 5.24
CA ALA A 87 -7.40 5.84 5.56
C ALA A 87 -7.53 6.91 4.46
N MET A 88 -6.44 7.29 3.79
CA MET A 88 -6.51 8.18 2.62
C MET A 88 -7.19 7.53 1.41
N LEU A 89 -7.05 6.20 1.24
CA LEU A 89 -7.65 5.47 0.12
C LEU A 89 -9.15 5.19 0.33
N TRP A 90 -9.54 4.83 1.56
CA TRP A 90 -10.89 4.38 1.87
C TRP A 90 -11.73 5.39 2.65
N LEU A 91 -11.14 6.53 3.00
CA LEU A 91 -11.77 7.56 3.83
C LEU A 91 -12.41 6.95 5.08
N SER A 92 -11.70 6.04 5.73
CA SER A 92 -12.19 5.26 6.86
C SER A 92 -11.09 5.01 7.87
N LYS A 93 -11.44 4.97 9.16
CA LYS A 93 -10.49 4.55 10.20
C LYS A 93 -10.09 3.10 9.98
N THR A 94 -8.84 2.79 10.25
CA THR A 94 -8.31 1.43 10.16
C THR A 94 -7.77 1.02 11.53
N GLN A 95 -8.25 -0.10 12.07
CA GLN A 95 -7.69 -0.76 13.25
C GLN A 95 -6.44 -1.55 12.85
N MET A 96 -5.40 -1.46 13.67
CA MET A 96 -4.08 -2.00 13.38
C MET A 96 -3.71 -3.16 14.33
N PRO A 97 -2.99 -4.17 13.82
CA PRO A 97 -2.45 -5.25 14.66
C PRO A 97 -1.40 -4.71 15.64
N GLY A 98 -1.43 -5.24 16.86
CA GLY A 98 -0.57 -4.80 17.97
C GLY A 98 -1.02 -3.49 18.62
N ARG A 99 -2.15 -2.92 18.20
CA ARG A 99 -2.76 -1.71 18.79
C ARG A 99 -4.19 -2.00 19.23
N GLU A 100 -5.12 -2.01 18.28
CA GLU A 100 -6.52 -2.31 18.52
C GLU A 100 -6.86 -3.79 18.25
N LEU A 101 -6.02 -4.48 17.45
CA LEU A 101 -6.21 -5.87 17.05
C LEU A 101 -5.09 -6.77 17.59
N PRO A 102 -5.33 -8.10 17.72
CA PRO A 102 -4.28 -9.08 17.99
C PRO A 102 -3.10 -9.00 17.00
N GLU A 103 -1.91 -9.42 17.45
CA GLU A 103 -0.65 -9.21 16.71
C GLU A 103 -0.59 -9.82 15.31
N ASN A 104 -1.28 -10.95 15.10
CA ASN A 104 -1.30 -11.65 13.82
C ASN A 104 -2.55 -11.37 12.97
N SER A 105 -3.42 -10.48 13.42
CA SER A 105 -4.60 -10.07 12.64
C SER A 105 -4.20 -9.18 11.47
N LEU A 106 -4.94 -9.25 10.37
CA LEU A 106 -4.88 -8.21 9.34
C LEU A 106 -5.52 -6.92 9.85
N TRP A 107 -5.04 -5.78 9.36
CA TRP A 107 -5.72 -4.50 9.60
C TRP A 107 -7.19 -4.57 9.16
N GLN A 108 -8.07 -3.89 9.87
CA GLN A 108 -9.51 -3.92 9.61
C GLN A 108 -10.06 -2.50 9.46
N VAL A 109 -10.90 -2.31 8.45
CA VAL A 109 -11.63 -1.06 8.26
C VAL A 109 -12.73 -0.96 9.31
N VAL A 110 -12.83 0.18 9.97
CA VAL A 110 -13.94 0.49 10.87
C VAL A 110 -15.07 1.06 10.03
N GLU A 111 -15.95 0.17 9.56
CA GLU A 111 -17.12 0.56 8.76
C GLU A 111 -18.09 1.41 9.59
N LYS A 112 -18.07 2.72 9.34
CA LYS A 112 -18.97 3.70 9.95
C LYS A 112 -19.33 4.77 8.92
N LYS A 113 -20.54 5.33 9.05
CA LYS A 113 -20.90 6.55 8.33
C LYS A 113 -19.99 7.68 8.81
N VAL A 114 -19.16 8.20 7.92
CA VAL A 114 -18.25 9.35 8.18
C VAL A 114 -18.51 10.53 7.25
N MET A 115 -19.22 10.26 6.14
CA MET A 115 -19.68 11.22 5.15
C MET A 115 -21.21 11.38 5.28
N GLU A 116 -21.67 12.62 5.24
CA GLU A 116 -23.10 12.98 5.22
C GLU A 116 -23.53 13.42 3.81
N ASP A 117 -24.84 13.57 3.59
CA ASP A 117 -25.37 13.91 2.27
C ASP A 117 -24.91 15.33 1.84
N GLU A 118 -24.76 16.24 2.79
CA GLU A 118 -24.26 17.61 2.56
C GLU A 118 -22.76 17.64 2.18
N ASP A 119 -22.03 16.54 2.39
CA ASP A 119 -20.64 16.45 1.92
C ASP A 119 -20.55 16.35 0.39
N TYR A 120 -21.62 15.87 -0.28
CA TYR A 120 -21.69 15.91 -1.74
C TYR A 120 -21.85 17.35 -2.25
N ASP A 121 -22.70 18.14 -1.59
CA ASP A 121 -22.88 19.56 -1.91
C ASP A 121 -21.57 20.33 -1.71
N LEU A 122 -20.82 20.02 -0.65
CA LEU A 122 -19.49 20.60 -0.41
C LEU A 122 -18.53 20.36 -1.58
N VAL A 123 -18.52 19.15 -2.15
CA VAL A 123 -17.67 18.83 -3.32
C VAL A 123 -18.09 19.63 -4.54
N ILE A 124 -19.41 19.80 -4.77
CA ILE A 124 -19.94 20.57 -5.90
C ILE A 124 -19.58 22.06 -5.77
N GLU A 125 -19.73 22.62 -4.57
CA GLU A 125 -19.56 24.05 -4.33
C GLU A 125 -18.10 24.48 -4.16
N LYS A 126 -17.28 23.65 -3.50
CA LYS A 126 -15.92 24.01 -3.06
C LYS A 126 -14.83 23.07 -3.55
N GLY A 127 -15.20 21.98 -4.24
CA GLY A 127 -14.27 21.02 -4.81
C GLY A 127 -13.80 19.94 -3.83
N TYR A 128 -13.03 18.99 -4.39
CA TYR A 128 -12.53 17.82 -3.67
C TYR A 128 -11.59 18.15 -2.52
N ASP A 129 -10.75 19.18 -2.67
CA ASP A 129 -9.78 19.55 -1.64
C ASP A 129 -10.46 20.02 -0.35
N ALA A 130 -11.51 20.83 -0.45
CA ALA A 130 -12.31 21.27 0.70
C ALA A 130 -13.02 20.09 1.40
N PHE A 131 -13.47 19.10 0.64
CA PHE A 131 -14.00 17.86 1.19
C PHE A 131 -12.91 17.06 1.92
N MET A 132 -11.72 16.92 1.34
CA MET A 132 -10.60 16.21 1.98
C MET A 132 -10.14 16.88 3.27
N GLU A 133 -10.05 18.21 3.30
CA GLU A 133 -9.74 18.97 4.52
C GLU A 133 -10.75 18.69 5.64
N LYS A 134 -12.05 18.57 5.30
CA LYS A 134 -13.10 18.20 6.25
C LYS A 134 -13.01 16.73 6.68
N MET A 135 -12.68 15.83 5.76
CA MET A 135 -12.79 14.38 5.98
C MET A 135 -11.56 13.75 6.64
N LEU A 136 -10.35 14.15 6.24
CA LEU A 136 -9.11 13.54 6.73
C LEU A 136 -9.00 13.53 8.27
N PRO A 137 -9.33 14.61 9.01
CA PRO A 137 -9.26 14.60 10.47
C PRO A 137 -10.25 13.64 11.14
N LYS A 138 -11.32 13.22 10.44
CA LYS A 138 -12.28 12.25 10.96
C LYS A 138 -11.74 10.82 10.92
N VAL A 139 -10.79 10.54 10.01
CA VAL A 139 -10.40 9.16 9.66
C VAL A 139 -8.91 8.86 9.85
N ILE A 140 -8.09 9.89 10.02
CA ILE A 140 -6.67 9.80 10.35
C ILE A 140 -6.44 10.45 11.71
N ASP A 141 -5.66 9.79 12.57
CA ASP A 141 -5.10 10.47 13.74
C ASP A 141 -3.98 11.41 13.27
N LEU A 142 -4.17 12.72 13.43
CA LEU A 142 -3.22 13.73 12.96
C LEU A 142 -1.83 13.61 13.60
N LYS A 143 -1.69 12.91 14.74
CA LYS A 143 -0.39 12.59 15.33
C LYS A 143 0.40 11.56 14.53
N GLU A 144 -0.28 10.85 13.63
CA GLU A 144 0.32 9.83 12.79
C GLU A 144 0.90 10.38 11.49
N ILE A 145 0.59 11.63 11.13
CA ILE A 145 1.02 12.30 9.90
C ILE A 145 2.36 13.01 10.12
#